data_AF-A0A844F2K7-F1
#
_entry.id   AF-A0A844F2K7-F1
#
_cell.length_a   1.000
_cell.length_b   1.000
_cell.length_c   1.000
_cell.angle_alpha   90.00
_cell.angle_beta   90.00
_cell.angle_gamma   90.00
#
_symmetry.space_group_name_H-M   'P 1'
#
loop_
_entity.id
_entity.type
_entity.pdbx_description
1 polymer ?
#
loop_
_entity_poly.entity_id
_entity_poly.type
_entity_poly.pdbx_seq_one_letter_code
_entity_poly.pdbx_strand_id
1 'polypeptide(L)'
;MLRKLTREELEEKIRNRKTAEQLDLHGILLEDMDLSGWDLHNINFNKSDIRNVNLDGANMAYIKADNAFFGGSTFRGTNLSGADLHSADLRGCNMAGADIRGANMLASALERADLTDIKTDENTKYFHLYCPETEPFIGWKVCYGRRIVQLLIPRDAKRVSGTTNEVRCDKAKVLTIKSVDYKENYEDAHAYVDENFVYRAGEMVYAKNFNPDRFVDSGGGIHVWMTREEAIAYLG
;
A
#
# COMPACT_ATOMS: atom_id res chain seq x y z
N MET A 1 -23.64 0.34 11.23
CA MET A 1 -24.27 -0.44 10.15
C MET A 1 -24.28 0.45 8.92
N LEU A 2 -23.69 0.00 7.81
CA LEU A 2 -23.64 0.79 6.57
C LEU A 2 -25.03 0.87 5.95
N ARG A 3 -25.36 2.00 5.32
CA ARG A 3 -26.62 2.13 4.58
C ARG A 3 -26.44 1.52 3.19
N LYS A 4 -27.19 0.46 2.88
CA LYS A 4 -27.27 -0.05 1.50
C LYS A 4 -27.97 0.96 0.60
N LEU A 5 -27.36 1.29 -0.53
CA LEU A 5 -28.00 2.05 -1.61
C LEU A 5 -28.41 1.10 -2.73
N THR A 6 -29.64 1.25 -3.24
CA THR A 6 -30.02 0.56 -4.47
C THR A 6 -29.39 1.24 -5.69
N ARG A 7 -29.36 0.52 -6.82
CA ARG A 7 -28.89 1.08 -8.09
C ARG A 7 -29.71 2.31 -8.49
N GLU A 8 -31.03 2.28 -8.30
CA GLU A 8 -31.95 3.37 -8.62
C GLU A 8 -31.71 4.60 -7.73
N GLU A 9 -31.52 4.40 -6.43
CA GLU A 9 -31.18 5.49 -5.50
C GLU A 9 -29.84 6.14 -5.88
N LEU A 10 -28.84 5.33 -6.25
CA LEU A 10 -27.54 5.82 -6.69
C LEU A 10 -27.67 6.60 -8.01
N GLU A 11 -28.44 6.08 -8.97
CA GLU A 11 -28.70 6.73 -10.25
C GLU A 11 -29.38 8.10 -10.06
N GLU A 12 -30.39 8.18 -9.19
CA GLU A 12 -31.07 9.44 -8.85
C GLU A 12 -30.11 10.44 -8.23
N LYS A 13 -29.27 10.01 -7.28
CA LYS A 13 -28.27 10.86 -6.63
C LYS A 13 -27.24 11.40 -7.64
N ILE A 14 -26.77 10.57 -8.56
CA ILE A 14 -25.82 10.98 -9.60
C ILE A 14 -26.48 11.92 -10.60
N ARG A 15 -27.72 11.64 -11.03
CA ARG A 15 -28.46 12.49 -11.96
C ARG A 15 -28.70 13.90 -11.39
N ASN A 16 -28.92 13.99 -10.08
CA ASN A 16 -29.19 15.24 -9.39
C ASN A 16 -27.92 15.93 -8.87
N ARG A 17 -26.73 15.36 -9.08
CA ARG A 17 -25.48 15.98 -8.60
C ARG A 17 -25.16 17.22 -9.45
N LYS A 18 -24.74 18.28 -8.78
CA LYS A 18 -24.16 19.44 -9.46
C LYS A 18 -22.72 19.13 -9.79
N THR A 19 -22.30 19.35 -11.03
CA THR A 19 -20.96 18.97 -11.54
C THR A 19 -19.79 19.57 -10.75
N ALA A 20 -19.99 20.69 -10.06
CA ALA A 20 -18.97 21.37 -9.26
C ALA A 20 -18.89 20.88 -7.80
N GLU A 21 -19.87 20.12 -7.31
CA GLU A 21 -19.93 19.69 -5.91
C GLU A 21 -19.56 18.20 -5.80
N GLN A 22 -18.71 17.87 -4.82
CA GLN A 22 -18.44 16.48 -4.47
C GLN A 22 -19.72 15.84 -3.94
N LEU A 23 -20.16 14.75 -4.56
CA LEU A 23 -21.31 13.98 -4.06
C LEU A 23 -20.84 13.12 -2.88
N ASP A 24 -21.40 13.35 -1.71
CA ASP A 24 -21.01 12.64 -0.50
C ASP A 24 -21.83 11.36 -0.29
N LEU A 25 -21.16 10.21 -0.43
CA LEU A 25 -21.69 8.87 -0.22
C LEU A 25 -20.79 8.07 0.73
N HIS A 26 -20.22 8.70 1.76
CA HIS A 26 -19.38 7.98 2.72
C HIS A 26 -20.18 6.94 3.54
N GLY A 27 -19.53 5.85 3.93
CA GLY A 27 -20.11 4.85 4.83
C GLY A 27 -21.35 4.15 4.27
N ILE A 28 -21.42 3.95 2.95
CA ILE A 28 -22.51 3.21 2.31
C ILE A 28 -22.13 1.76 2.01
N LEU A 29 -23.14 0.97 1.63
CA LEU A 29 -22.98 -0.34 1.04
C LEU A 29 -23.54 -0.32 -0.40
N LEU A 30 -22.68 -0.68 -1.36
CA LEU A 30 -23.05 -1.05 -2.72
C LEU A 30 -22.68 -2.53 -2.90
N GLU A 31 -23.65 -3.36 -3.25
CA GLU A 31 -23.41 -4.79 -3.47
C GLU A 31 -24.13 -5.30 -4.71
N ASP A 32 -23.48 -6.22 -5.42
CA ASP A 32 -24.04 -7.03 -6.51
C ASP A 32 -24.73 -6.19 -7.61
N MET A 33 -24.05 -5.15 -8.11
CA MET A 33 -24.59 -4.26 -9.15
C MET A 33 -23.60 -3.94 -10.27
N ASP A 34 -24.15 -3.63 -11.44
CA ASP A 34 -23.39 -3.22 -12.61
C ASP A 34 -23.39 -1.69 -12.77
N LEU A 35 -22.23 -1.09 -12.55
CA LEU A 35 -21.92 0.33 -12.72
C LEU A 35 -20.88 0.54 -13.85
N SER A 36 -20.73 -0.42 -14.76
CA SER A 36 -19.78 -0.30 -15.87
C SER A 36 -20.08 0.93 -16.74
N GLY A 37 -19.02 1.67 -17.06
CA GLY A 37 -19.11 2.91 -17.84
C GLY A 37 -19.78 4.09 -17.13
N TRP A 38 -20.15 3.97 -15.85
CA TRP A 38 -20.79 5.07 -15.12
C TRP A 38 -19.82 6.23 -14.88
N ASP A 39 -20.38 7.44 -14.84
CA ASP A 39 -19.64 8.61 -14.39
C ASP A 39 -19.77 8.78 -12.87
N LEU A 40 -18.74 8.34 -12.15
CA LEU A 40 -18.61 8.36 -10.70
C LEU A 40 -17.55 9.37 -10.23
N HIS A 41 -17.14 10.31 -11.08
CA HIS A 41 -16.07 11.26 -10.75
C HIS A 41 -16.41 12.07 -9.50
N ASN A 42 -15.39 12.39 -8.70
CA ASN A 42 -15.50 13.26 -7.53
C ASN A 42 -16.60 12.85 -6.54
N ILE A 43 -16.80 11.55 -6.33
CA ILE A 43 -17.68 11.01 -5.28
C ILE A 43 -16.85 10.66 -4.05
N ASN A 44 -17.37 10.96 -2.86
CA ASN A 44 -16.80 10.49 -1.61
C ASN A 44 -17.41 9.13 -1.24
N PHE A 45 -16.62 8.08 -1.34
CA PHE A 45 -16.89 6.71 -0.92
C PHE A 45 -16.09 6.31 0.33
N ASN A 46 -15.51 7.24 1.09
CA ASN A 46 -14.74 6.91 2.29
C ASN A 46 -15.51 5.96 3.22
N LYS A 47 -14.82 4.94 3.73
CA LYS A 47 -15.37 3.93 4.66
C LYS A 47 -16.57 3.14 4.10
N SER A 48 -16.74 3.14 2.79
CA SER A 48 -17.83 2.40 2.13
C SER A 48 -17.42 0.98 1.82
N ASP A 49 -18.43 0.16 1.62
CA ASP A 49 -18.31 -1.23 1.22
C ASP A 49 -18.93 -1.39 -0.17
N ILE A 50 -18.10 -1.66 -1.16
CA ILE A 50 -18.43 -1.68 -2.59
C ILE A 50 -18.02 -3.05 -3.12
N ARG A 51 -18.80 -4.07 -2.75
CA ARG A 51 -18.47 -5.48 -2.96
C ARG A 51 -19.21 -6.06 -4.18
N ASN A 52 -18.54 -6.91 -4.94
CA ASN A 52 -19.11 -7.55 -6.14
C ASN A 52 -19.73 -6.54 -7.14
N VAL A 53 -19.12 -5.37 -7.30
CA VAL A 53 -19.61 -4.32 -8.21
C VAL A 53 -18.78 -4.34 -9.49
N ASN A 54 -19.46 -4.31 -10.65
CA ASN A 54 -18.77 -4.09 -11.91
C ASN A 54 -18.54 -2.59 -12.12
N LEU A 55 -17.28 -2.15 -12.05
CA LEU A 55 -16.86 -0.75 -12.31
C LEU A 55 -16.05 -0.63 -13.60
N ASP A 56 -16.09 -1.64 -14.47
CA ASP A 56 -15.33 -1.67 -15.72
C ASP A 56 -15.63 -0.43 -16.57
N GLY A 57 -14.57 0.26 -17.02
CA GLY A 57 -14.68 1.47 -17.83
C GLY A 57 -15.35 2.67 -17.16
N ALA A 58 -15.70 2.60 -15.88
CA ALA A 58 -16.29 3.72 -15.16
C ALA A 58 -15.30 4.89 -15.04
N ASN A 59 -15.82 6.10 -14.99
CA ASN A 59 -15.04 7.28 -14.65
C ASN A 59 -15.09 7.50 -13.14
N MET A 60 -14.05 7.09 -12.42
CA MET A 60 -13.88 7.26 -10.98
C MET A 60 -12.76 8.25 -10.65
N ALA A 61 -12.50 9.22 -11.53
CA ALA A 61 -11.46 10.22 -11.30
C ALA A 61 -11.78 11.04 -10.03
N TYR A 62 -10.75 11.32 -9.23
CA TYR A 62 -10.84 12.13 -8.01
C TYR A 62 -11.84 11.64 -6.95
N ILE A 63 -12.20 10.34 -6.96
CA ILE A 63 -12.97 9.78 -5.84
C ILE A 63 -12.15 9.87 -4.55
N LYS A 64 -12.85 9.88 -3.42
CA LYS A 64 -12.25 9.57 -2.12
C LYS A 64 -12.75 8.19 -1.69
N ALA A 65 -11.86 7.27 -1.42
CA ALA A 65 -12.19 5.92 -0.98
C ALA A 65 -11.25 5.47 0.14
N ASP A 66 -10.92 6.41 1.03
CA ASP A 66 -10.16 6.14 2.25
C ASP A 66 -10.86 5.06 3.07
N ASN A 67 -10.15 3.99 3.42
CA ASN A 67 -10.68 2.83 4.14
C ASN A 67 -11.92 2.18 3.48
N ALA A 68 -12.04 2.23 2.15
CA ALA A 68 -13.11 1.54 1.44
C ALA A 68 -12.78 0.07 1.15
N PHE A 69 -13.79 -0.78 1.09
CA PHE A 69 -13.67 -2.20 0.75
C PHE A 69 -14.24 -2.47 -0.65
N PHE A 70 -13.45 -3.10 -1.53
CA PHE A 70 -13.86 -3.39 -2.92
C PHE A 70 -13.90 -4.88 -3.27
N GLY A 71 -13.95 -5.77 -2.27
CA GLY A 71 -13.84 -7.22 -2.51
C GLY A 71 -14.81 -7.76 -3.56
N GLY A 72 -14.28 -8.49 -4.53
CA GLY A 72 -15.06 -9.10 -5.63
C GLY A 72 -15.42 -8.14 -6.77
N SER A 73 -15.03 -6.86 -6.69
CA SER A 73 -15.31 -5.87 -7.73
C SER A 73 -14.27 -5.91 -8.87
N THR A 74 -14.67 -5.41 -10.04
CA THR A 74 -13.81 -5.28 -11.22
C THR A 74 -13.71 -3.83 -11.67
N PHE A 75 -12.52 -3.43 -12.14
CA PHE A 75 -12.12 -2.08 -12.50
C PHE A 75 -11.39 -2.06 -13.86
N ARG A 76 -11.74 -2.96 -14.78
CA ARG A 76 -11.02 -3.08 -16.05
C ARG A 76 -11.16 -1.79 -16.85
N GLY A 77 -10.05 -1.15 -17.17
CA GLY A 77 -10.05 0.12 -17.89
C GLY A 77 -10.71 1.30 -17.15
N THR A 78 -10.98 1.18 -15.85
CA THR A 78 -11.57 2.26 -15.05
C THR A 78 -10.61 3.43 -14.93
N ASN A 79 -11.15 4.66 -15.02
CA ASN A 79 -10.36 5.86 -14.73
C ASN A 79 -10.37 6.15 -13.23
N LEU A 80 -9.26 5.92 -12.54
CA LEU A 80 -9.02 6.24 -11.12
C LEU A 80 -8.02 7.41 -10.98
N SER A 81 -7.84 8.23 -12.02
CA SER A 81 -6.86 9.31 -11.99
C SER A 81 -7.13 10.28 -10.84
N GLY A 82 -6.11 10.57 -10.03
CA GLY A 82 -6.24 11.46 -8.87
C GLY A 82 -7.12 10.93 -7.73
N ALA A 83 -7.52 9.66 -7.75
CA ALA A 83 -8.29 9.05 -6.67
C ALA A 83 -7.48 8.99 -5.36
N ASP A 84 -8.16 9.14 -4.23
CA ASP A 84 -7.60 8.85 -2.91
C ASP A 84 -8.03 7.44 -2.49
N LEU A 85 -7.12 6.48 -2.62
CA LEU A 85 -7.33 5.05 -2.29
C LEU A 85 -6.61 4.67 -0.99
N HIS A 86 -6.34 5.66 -0.12
CA HIS A 86 -5.65 5.44 1.14
C HIS A 86 -6.30 4.32 1.97
N SER A 87 -5.54 3.31 2.38
CA SER A 87 -6.06 2.16 3.14
C SER A 87 -7.23 1.41 2.48
N ALA A 88 -7.44 1.55 1.16
CA ALA A 88 -8.49 0.83 0.45
C ALA A 88 -8.13 -0.65 0.28
N ASP A 89 -9.11 -1.53 0.44
CA ASP A 89 -8.97 -2.96 0.22
C ASP A 89 -9.37 -3.32 -1.22
N LEU A 90 -8.36 -3.56 -2.05
CA LEU A 90 -8.48 -3.94 -3.47
C LEU A 90 -7.99 -5.38 -3.71
N ARG A 91 -7.90 -6.20 -2.65
CA ARG A 91 -7.40 -7.57 -2.76
C ARG A 91 -8.25 -8.38 -3.74
N GLY A 92 -7.57 -9.08 -4.65
CA GLY A 92 -8.21 -9.91 -5.67
C GLY A 92 -9.04 -9.17 -6.72
N CYS A 93 -9.08 -7.84 -6.72
CA CYS A 93 -9.82 -7.07 -7.72
C CYS A 93 -9.15 -7.17 -9.09
N ASN A 94 -9.95 -7.18 -10.16
CA ASN A 94 -9.39 -7.04 -11.51
C ASN A 94 -9.24 -5.56 -11.84
N MET A 95 -8.01 -5.05 -11.89
CA MET A 95 -7.71 -3.65 -12.24
C MET A 95 -6.98 -3.55 -13.58
N ALA A 96 -7.14 -4.54 -14.45
CA ALA A 96 -6.41 -4.58 -15.71
C ALA A 96 -6.72 -3.35 -16.58
N GLY A 97 -5.68 -2.63 -17.01
CA GLY A 97 -5.80 -1.42 -17.82
C GLY A 97 -6.36 -0.19 -17.10
N ALA A 98 -6.62 -0.27 -15.79
CA ALA A 98 -7.11 0.86 -15.01
C ALA A 98 -6.06 2.00 -14.97
N ASP A 99 -6.54 3.23 -14.82
CA ASP A 99 -5.70 4.42 -14.81
C ASP A 99 -5.61 5.01 -13.41
N ILE A 100 -4.46 4.87 -12.74
CA ILE A 100 -4.23 5.39 -11.39
C ILE A 100 -3.27 6.59 -11.38
N ARG A 101 -3.10 7.28 -12.52
CA ARG A 101 -2.22 8.46 -12.60
C ARG A 101 -2.60 9.51 -11.57
N GLY A 102 -1.63 10.00 -10.81
CA GLY A 102 -1.85 10.94 -9.71
C GLY A 102 -2.64 10.40 -8.51
N ALA A 103 -3.02 9.12 -8.48
CA ALA A 103 -3.75 8.53 -7.35
C ALA A 103 -2.86 8.38 -6.12
N ASN A 104 -3.48 8.38 -4.95
CA ASN A 104 -2.84 8.09 -3.68
C ASN A 104 -3.11 6.64 -3.26
N MET A 105 -2.10 5.78 -3.34
CA MET A 105 -2.20 4.36 -3.01
C MET A 105 -1.72 4.03 -1.59
N LEU A 106 -1.46 5.02 -0.73
CA LEU A 106 -0.87 4.77 0.59
C LEU A 106 -1.66 3.69 1.36
N ALA A 107 -0.99 2.64 1.79
CA ALA A 107 -1.58 1.52 2.53
C ALA A 107 -2.73 0.79 1.82
N SER A 108 -2.96 0.97 0.51
CA SER A 108 -3.96 0.17 -0.21
C SER A 108 -3.52 -1.30 -0.27
N ALA A 109 -4.42 -2.22 0.01
CA ALA A 109 -4.15 -3.66 -0.07
C ALA A 109 -4.38 -4.16 -1.50
N LEU A 110 -3.33 -4.61 -2.17
CA LEU A 110 -3.33 -5.05 -3.58
C LEU A 110 -3.00 -6.54 -3.76
N GLU A 111 -2.99 -7.31 -2.67
CA GLU A 111 -2.68 -8.75 -2.73
C GLU A 111 -3.61 -9.44 -3.75
N ARG A 112 -3.03 -10.17 -4.71
CA ARG A 112 -3.74 -10.89 -5.78
C ARG A 112 -4.57 -10.02 -6.73
N ALA A 113 -4.45 -8.69 -6.69
CA ALA A 113 -5.09 -7.84 -7.69
C ALA A 113 -4.45 -8.07 -9.08
N ASP A 114 -5.27 -8.09 -10.13
CA ASP A 114 -4.79 -8.09 -11.50
C ASP A 114 -4.42 -6.66 -11.90
N LEU A 115 -3.13 -6.38 -11.99
CA LEU A 115 -2.58 -5.05 -12.32
C LEU A 115 -2.00 -5.01 -13.75
N THR A 116 -2.41 -5.95 -14.60
CA THR A 116 -1.95 -6.00 -16.00
C THR A 116 -2.26 -4.69 -16.71
N ASP A 117 -1.27 -4.09 -17.38
CA ASP A 117 -1.42 -2.81 -18.11
C ASP A 117 -1.93 -1.63 -17.26
N ILE A 118 -1.77 -1.67 -15.94
CA ILE A 118 -2.09 -0.55 -15.05
C ILE A 118 -1.33 0.71 -15.50
N LYS A 119 -2.01 1.86 -15.55
CA LYS A 119 -1.41 3.12 -16.00
C LYS A 119 -1.05 3.97 -14.79
N THR A 120 0.21 4.39 -14.73
CA THR A 120 0.78 5.22 -13.67
C THR A 120 1.61 6.35 -14.28
N ASP A 121 1.94 7.33 -13.46
CA ASP A 121 2.83 8.45 -13.80
C ASP A 121 3.68 8.84 -12.60
N GLU A 122 4.55 9.84 -12.75
CA GLU A 122 5.40 10.36 -11.69
C GLU A 122 4.63 10.94 -10.49
N ASN A 123 3.34 11.25 -10.67
CA ASN A 123 2.47 11.79 -9.62
C ASN A 123 1.75 10.68 -8.84
N THR A 124 1.81 9.43 -9.29
CA THR A 124 1.18 8.29 -8.64
C THR A 124 1.91 7.99 -7.33
N LYS A 125 1.22 8.16 -6.20
CA LYS A 125 1.85 8.06 -4.86
C LYS A 125 1.76 6.65 -4.31
N TYR A 126 2.86 6.18 -3.71
CA TYR A 126 2.95 4.89 -3.03
C TYR A 126 2.65 3.66 -3.89
N PHE A 127 2.71 3.78 -5.22
CA PHE A 127 2.60 2.64 -6.13
C PHE A 127 3.95 2.14 -6.64
N HIS A 128 4.92 3.02 -6.86
CA HIS A 128 6.27 2.61 -7.27
C HIS A 128 7.09 2.13 -6.08
N LEU A 129 8.28 1.57 -6.34
CA LEU A 129 9.18 1.18 -5.26
C LEU A 129 9.57 2.41 -4.42
N TYR A 130 9.46 2.27 -3.10
CA TYR A 130 9.83 3.30 -2.14
C TYR A 130 11.35 3.39 -1.94
N CYS A 131 12.07 2.32 -2.28
CA CYS A 131 13.53 2.27 -2.24
C CYS A 131 14.16 2.40 -3.63
N PRO A 132 15.45 2.79 -3.72
CA PRO A 132 16.19 2.75 -4.98
C PRO A 132 16.20 1.35 -5.59
N GLU A 133 15.91 1.25 -6.89
CA GLU A 133 15.80 -0.03 -7.59
C GLU A 133 17.16 -0.75 -7.69
N THR A 134 18.24 0.00 -7.99
CA THR A 134 19.56 -0.58 -8.28
C THR A 134 20.66 -0.09 -7.36
N GLU A 135 20.60 1.14 -6.86
CA GLU A 135 21.69 1.67 -6.02
C GLU A 135 21.66 1.09 -4.60
N PRO A 136 22.84 0.90 -3.97
CA PRO A 136 22.90 0.54 -2.57
C PRO A 136 22.33 1.67 -1.71
N PHE A 137 21.69 1.33 -0.60
CA PHE A 137 21.11 2.32 0.31
C PHE A 137 21.23 1.90 1.77
N ILE A 138 21.06 2.86 2.67
CA ILE A 138 21.00 2.61 4.11
C ILE A 138 19.54 2.49 4.52
N GLY A 139 19.24 1.46 5.31
CA GLY A 139 17.94 1.25 5.92
C GLY A 139 18.08 1.00 7.43
N TRP A 140 16.95 1.10 8.14
CA TRP A 140 16.89 0.91 9.58
C TRP A 140 15.88 -0.16 9.96
N LYS A 141 16.28 -1.07 10.84
CA LYS A 141 15.43 -2.13 11.41
C LYS A 141 15.28 -1.94 12.90
N VAL A 142 14.04 -2.00 13.38
CA VAL A 142 13.73 -2.08 14.81
C VAL A 142 13.75 -3.53 15.28
N CYS A 143 14.42 -3.79 16.40
CA CYS A 143 14.59 -5.11 17.01
C CYS A 143 14.19 -5.10 18.50
N TYR A 144 14.13 -6.29 19.11
CA TYR A 144 13.85 -6.44 20.55
C TYR A 144 14.72 -5.53 21.41
N GLY A 145 14.15 -5.04 22.52
CA GLY A 145 14.82 -4.09 23.40
C GLY A 145 14.92 -2.67 22.84
N ARG A 146 14.07 -2.30 21.86
CA ARG A 146 14.09 -1.00 21.16
C ARG A 146 15.47 -0.70 20.53
N ARG A 147 16.17 -1.75 20.10
CA ARG A 147 17.46 -1.63 19.39
C ARG A 147 17.19 -1.25 17.95
N ILE A 148 17.91 -0.25 17.45
CA ILE A 148 17.85 0.21 16.07
C ILE A 148 19.10 -0.28 15.35
N VAL A 149 18.90 -1.15 14.36
CA VAL A 149 19.94 -1.72 13.51
C VAL A 149 20.05 -0.88 12.24
N GLN A 150 21.23 -0.33 11.97
CA GLN A 150 21.53 0.31 10.71
C GLN A 150 22.07 -0.73 9.73
N LEU A 151 21.46 -0.79 8.54
CA LEU A 151 21.70 -1.79 7.53
C LEU A 151 22.16 -1.13 6.23
N LEU A 152 23.19 -1.68 5.60
CA LEU A 152 23.50 -1.40 4.20
C LEU A 152 22.85 -2.48 3.34
N ILE A 153 21.92 -2.06 2.48
CA ILE A 153 21.31 -2.93 1.48
C ILE A 153 22.18 -2.82 0.21
N PRO A 154 22.93 -3.87 -0.17
CA PRO A 154 23.85 -3.81 -1.30
C PRO A 154 23.11 -3.79 -2.64
N ARG A 155 23.80 -3.36 -3.71
CA ARG A 155 23.27 -3.28 -5.09
C ARG A 155 22.63 -4.60 -5.57
N ASP A 156 23.18 -5.73 -5.17
CA ASP A 156 22.74 -7.06 -5.61
C ASP A 156 21.71 -7.71 -4.65
N ALA A 157 21.18 -6.97 -3.68
CA ALA A 157 20.05 -7.43 -2.87
C ALA A 157 18.74 -7.33 -3.65
N LYS A 158 17.94 -8.40 -3.56
CA LYS A 158 16.53 -8.37 -3.97
C LYS A 158 15.79 -7.45 -3.00
N ARG A 159 14.88 -6.64 -3.52
CA ARG A 159 14.14 -5.64 -2.75
C ARG A 159 12.74 -5.43 -3.31
N VAL A 160 11.79 -5.18 -2.43
CA VAL A 160 10.42 -4.81 -2.75
C VAL A 160 9.90 -3.82 -1.72
N SER A 161 8.91 -3.03 -2.07
CA SER A 161 8.05 -2.30 -1.13
C SER A 161 6.61 -2.42 -1.61
N GLY A 162 5.67 -2.50 -0.68
CA GLY A 162 4.24 -2.52 -1.02
C GLY A 162 3.76 -1.12 -1.37
N THR A 163 2.67 -0.75 -0.71
CA THR A 163 2.03 0.56 -0.78
C THR A 163 2.29 1.43 0.46
N THR A 164 3.29 1.05 1.26
CA THR A 164 3.73 1.76 2.46
C THR A 164 5.22 2.13 2.33
N ASN A 165 5.77 2.80 3.34
CA ASN A 165 7.20 3.14 3.40
C ASN A 165 8.07 1.96 3.84
N GLU A 166 7.47 0.80 4.10
CA GLU A 166 8.21 -0.39 4.49
C GLU A 166 8.81 -1.07 3.25
N VAL A 167 10.10 -1.37 3.35
CA VAL A 167 10.86 -2.08 2.33
C VAL A 167 11.22 -3.46 2.86
N ARG A 168 11.20 -4.47 2.01
CA ARG A 168 11.70 -5.81 2.31
C ARG A 168 12.87 -6.14 1.40
N CYS A 169 13.95 -6.68 1.95
CA CYS A 169 15.08 -7.18 1.18
C CYS A 169 15.50 -8.61 1.58
N ASP A 170 16.25 -9.29 0.72
CA ASP A 170 16.74 -10.65 0.99
C ASP A 170 18.04 -10.67 1.78
N LYS A 171 18.85 -9.61 1.72
CA LYS A 171 20.12 -9.51 2.44
C LYS A 171 20.53 -8.08 2.75
N ALA A 172 21.31 -7.93 3.82
CA ALA A 172 21.90 -6.66 4.22
C ALA A 172 23.19 -6.87 5.01
N LYS A 173 24.07 -5.87 5.00
CA LYS A 173 25.20 -5.78 5.92
C LYS A 173 24.79 -5.00 7.16
N VAL A 174 25.04 -5.55 8.33
CA VAL A 174 24.82 -4.85 9.61
C VAL A 174 25.96 -3.87 9.83
N LEU A 175 25.65 -2.59 9.95
CA LEU A 175 26.65 -1.54 10.17
C LEU A 175 26.79 -1.24 11.65
N THR A 176 25.70 -0.83 12.30
CA THR A 176 25.69 -0.46 13.72
C THR A 176 24.39 -0.88 14.38
N ILE A 177 24.44 -1.05 15.70
CA ILE A 177 23.27 -1.35 16.52
C ILE A 177 23.29 -0.42 17.72
N LYS A 178 22.26 0.41 17.87
CA LYS A 178 22.23 1.48 18.87
C LYS A 178 20.86 1.60 19.54
N SER A 179 20.83 2.20 20.72
CA SER A 179 19.57 2.61 21.36
C SER A 179 18.88 3.72 20.56
N VAL A 180 17.58 3.92 20.80
CA VAL A 180 16.78 4.99 20.16
C VAL A 180 17.41 6.38 20.36
N ASP A 181 18.00 6.62 21.52
CA ASP A 181 18.62 7.89 21.91
C ASP A 181 20.14 7.96 21.67
N TYR A 182 20.72 6.97 20.99
CA TYR A 182 22.15 6.86 20.68
C TYR A 182 23.10 6.72 21.88
N LYS A 183 22.60 6.60 23.11
CA LYS A 183 23.47 6.48 24.31
C LYS A 183 24.13 5.12 24.46
N GLU A 184 23.50 4.06 23.93
CA GLU A 184 24.01 2.69 24.03
C GLU A 184 24.36 2.14 22.64
N ASN A 185 25.42 1.33 22.62
CA ASN A 185 25.84 0.54 21.47
C ASN A 185 25.75 -0.94 21.85
N TYR A 186 25.37 -1.78 20.89
CA TYR A 186 25.23 -3.22 21.10
C TYR A 186 26.00 -3.98 20.01
N GLU A 187 26.50 -5.15 20.37
CA GLU A 187 27.16 -6.06 19.43
C GLU A 187 26.14 -6.84 18.58
N ASP A 188 24.95 -7.09 19.14
CA ASP A 188 23.88 -7.83 18.49
C ASP A 188 22.47 -7.22 18.69
N ALA A 189 21.50 -7.72 17.93
CA ALA A 189 20.07 -7.49 18.12
C ALA A 189 19.24 -8.66 17.57
N HIS A 190 18.15 -9.00 18.24
CA HIS A 190 17.24 -10.07 17.83
C HIS A 190 16.01 -9.51 17.10
N ALA A 191 15.65 -10.09 15.97
CA ALA A 191 14.44 -9.71 15.24
C ALA A 191 13.16 -9.99 16.06
N TYR A 192 12.11 -9.20 15.85
CA TYR A 192 10.83 -9.37 16.56
C TYR A 192 10.08 -10.67 16.20
N VAL A 193 10.16 -11.10 14.94
CA VAL A 193 9.31 -12.18 14.42
C VAL A 193 10.00 -13.54 14.53
N ASP A 194 11.32 -13.57 14.39
CA ASP A 194 12.14 -14.78 14.50
C ASP A 194 13.29 -14.51 15.48
N GLU A 195 13.18 -15.05 16.68
CA GLU A 195 14.18 -14.89 17.74
C GLU A 195 15.55 -15.47 17.37
N ASN A 196 15.61 -16.41 16.43
CA ASN A 196 16.85 -17.00 15.92
C ASN A 196 17.50 -16.11 14.85
N PHE A 197 16.77 -15.12 14.32
CA PHE A 197 17.32 -14.14 13.40
C PHE A 197 18.04 -13.03 14.18
N VAL A 198 19.36 -13.14 14.24
CA VAL A 198 20.22 -12.23 15.00
C VAL A 198 21.05 -11.36 14.04
N TYR A 199 20.99 -10.06 14.23
CA TYR A 199 21.86 -9.08 13.59
C TYR A 199 23.12 -8.91 14.45
N ARG A 200 24.31 -9.01 13.87
CA ARG A 200 25.58 -8.75 14.56
C ARG A 200 26.38 -7.71 13.80
N ALA A 201 26.94 -6.72 14.50
CA ALA A 201 27.67 -5.63 13.87
C ALA A 201 28.80 -6.14 12.97
N GLY A 202 28.87 -5.64 11.74
CA GLY A 202 29.87 -6.03 10.73
C GLY A 202 29.50 -7.24 9.87
N GLU A 203 28.52 -8.05 10.27
CA GLU A 203 28.14 -9.28 9.56
C GLU A 203 27.13 -9.04 8.44
N MET A 204 27.08 -9.98 7.49
CA MET A 204 26.00 -10.08 6.51
C MET A 204 24.86 -10.93 7.08
N VAL A 205 23.62 -10.48 6.89
CA VAL A 205 22.41 -11.23 7.23
C VAL A 205 21.61 -11.55 5.96
N TYR A 206 20.92 -12.69 5.98
CA TYR A 206 20.18 -13.23 4.83
C TYR A 206 18.80 -13.74 5.26
N ALA A 207 17.73 -13.22 4.66
CA ALA A 207 16.38 -13.74 4.82
C ALA A 207 16.13 -14.91 3.85
N LYS A 208 16.06 -16.12 4.40
CA LYS A 208 15.79 -17.35 3.63
C LYS A 208 14.38 -17.41 3.04
N ASN A 209 13.44 -16.65 3.60
CA ASN A 209 12.02 -16.63 3.27
C ASN A 209 11.60 -15.38 2.48
N PHE A 210 12.54 -14.72 1.77
CA PHE A 210 12.21 -13.52 0.99
C PHE A 210 11.07 -13.78 0.00
N ASN A 211 10.00 -12.98 0.11
CA ASN A 211 8.86 -13.03 -0.80
C ASN A 211 8.97 -11.91 -1.87
N PRO A 212 9.14 -12.25 -3.16
CA PRO A 212 9.23 -11.25 -4.23
C PRO A 212 7.89 -10.60 -4.58
N ASP A 213 6.76 -11.15 -4.13
CA ASP A 213 5.48 -10.47 -4.26
C ASP A 213 5.45 -9.28 -3.29
N ARG A 214 5.45 -8.07 -3.86
CA ARG A 214 5.51 -6.82 -3.11
C ARG A 214 4.19 -6.48 -2.40
N PHE A 215 3.07 -7.05 -2.82
CA PHE A 215 1.74 -6.71 -2.31
C PHE A 215 1.23 -7.67 -1.24
N VAL A 216 1.98 -8.75 -0.97
CA VAL A 216 1.73 -9.59 0.20
C VAL A 216 2.10 -8.82 1.46
N ASP A 217 1.07 -8.51 2.25
CA ASP A 217 1.22 -7.90 3.56
C ASP A 217 1.99 -8.84 4.49
N SER A 218 2.87 -8.27 5.33
CA SER A 218 3.75 -9.02 6.23
C SER A 218 4.54 -10.15 5.52
N GLY A 219 4.85 -9.98 4.22
CA GLY A 219 5.60 -10.96 3.45
C GLY A 219 7.02 -11.17 3.98
N GLY A 220 7.60 -12.35 3.77
CA GLY A 220 8.94 -12.65 4.28
C GLY A 220 10.05 -11.76 3.69
N GLY A 221 11.11 -11.56 4.46
CA GLY A 221 12.25 -10.69 4.13
C GLY A 221 12.82 -10.00 5.38
N ILE A 222 13.87 -9.21 5.18
CA ILE A 222 14.35 -8.24 6.17
C ILE A 222 13.57 -6.96 5.94
N HIS A 223 12.74 -6.59 6.92
CA HIS A 223 11.92 -5.37 6.88
C HIS A 223 12.78 -4.17 7.25
N VAL A 224 12.84 -3.14 6.43
CA VAL A 224 13.69 -1.97 6.63
C VAL A 224 12.90 -0.70 6.35
N TRP A 225 13.16 0.31 7.16
CA TRP A 225 12.69 1.67 6.96
C TRP A 225 13.77 2.48 6.22
N MET A 226 13.36 3.38 5.33
CA MET A 226 14.30 4.19 4.54
C MET A 226 14.94 5.31 5.36
N THR A 227 14.34 5.65 6.49
CA THR A 227 14.89 6.61 7.45
C THR A 227 14.86 6.04 8.86
N ARG A 228 15.69 6.60 9.73
CA ARG A 228 15.69 6.21 11.14
C ARG A 228 14.45 6.73 11.85
N GLU A 229 13.96 7.89 11.45
CA GLU A 229 12.78 8.55 11.98
C GLU A 229 11.53 7.68 11.76
N GLU A 230 11.37 7.12 10.55
CA GLU A 230 10.32 6.13 10.27
C GLU A 230 10.45 4.88 11.14
N ALA A 231 11.66 4.36 11.31
CA ALA A 231 11.90 3.22 12.19
C ALA A 231 11.52 3.53 13.64
N ILE A 232 11.79 4.73 14.13
CA ILE A 232 11.38 5.14 15.48
C ILE A 232 9.88 5.35 15.57
N ALA A 233 9.25 5.95 14.57
CA ALA A 233 7.80 6.16 14.53
C ALA A 233 7.03 4.84 14.61
N TYR A 234 7.59 3.75 14.07
CA TYR A 234 7.03 2.41 14.19
C TYR A 234 6.96 1.88 15.65
N LEU A 235 7.74 2.43 16.58
CA LEU A 235 7.75 1.98 17.98
C LEU A 235 6.59 2.50 18.84
N GLY A 236 5.75 3.40 18.31
CA GLY A 236 4.74 4.12 19.09
C GLY A 236 5.31 5.31 19.82
#